data_AF-A0A2E1DJX3-F1
#
_entry.id   AF-A0A2E1DJX3-F1
#
_cell.length_a   1.000
_cell.length_b   1.000
_cell.length_c   1.000
_cell.angle_alpha   90.00
_cell.angle_beta   90.00
_cell.angle_gamma   90.00
#
_symmetry.space_group_name_H-M   'P 1'
#
loop_
_entity.id
_entity.type
_entity.pdbx_description
1 polymer ?
#
loop_
_entity_poly.entity_id
_entity_poly.type
_entity_poly.pdbx_seq_one_letter_code
_entity_poly.pdbx_strand_id
1 'polypeptide(L)' 'MQRSIRRNGENVVISVAVRERPWGAVVADMVEGVIVTNELSGSRADIARSALWRAIDNEELAA' A
#
# COMPACT_ATOMS: atom_id res chain seq x y z
N MET A 1 7.62 0.60 -9.43
CA MET A 1 6.38 1.07 -8.77
C MET A 1 5.45 1.57 -9.85
N GLN A 2 4.23 1.03 -9.94
CA GLN A 2 3.21 1.44 -10.92
C GLN A 2 2.00 1.99 -10.17
N ARG A 3 2.24 3.06 -9.41
CA ARG A 3 1.21 3.83 -8.70
C ARG A 3 1.36 5.33 -8.96
N SER A 4 0.27 6.06 -8.85
CA SER A 4 0.26 7.52 -8.80
C SER A 4 -0.44 8.01 -7.53
N ILE A 5 -0.05 9.21 -7.08
CA ILE A 5 -0.58 9.83 -5.87
C ILE A 5 -1.14 11.20 -6.27
N ARG A 6 -2.40 11.46 -5.92
CA ARG A 6 -3.03 12.78 -6.07
C ARG A 6 -3.47 13.28 -4.70
N ARG A 7 -3.01 14.47 -4.32
CA ARG A 7 -3.42 15.16 -3.10
C ARG A 7 -4.56 16.13 -3.41
N ASN A 8 -5.60 16.13 -2.59
CA ASN A 8 -6.78 17.00 -2.72
C ASN A 8 -7.17 17.54 -1.33
N GLY A 9 -6.53 18.62 -0.91
CA GLY A 9 -6.63 19.11 0.47
C GLY A 9 -6.11 18.06 1.45
N GLU A 10 -6.90 17.74 2.46
CA GLU A 10 -6.60 16.71 3.47
C GLU A 10 -6.76 15.27 2.94
N ASN A 11 -7.32 15.09 1.75
CA ASN A 11 -7.55 13.78 1.16
C ASN A 11 -6.43 13.39 0.20
N VAL A 12 -6.14 12.10 0.13
CA VAL A 12 -5.17 11.55 -0.82
C VAL A 12 -5.76 10.36 -1.57
N VAL A 13 -5.57 10.34 -2.88
CA VAL A 13 -5.95 9.22 -3.75
C VAL A 13 -4.68 8.52 -4.23
N ILE A 14 -4.61 7.21 -4.00
CA ILE A 14 -3.56 6.32 -4.50
C ILE A 14 -4.17 5.47 -5.61
N SER A 15 -3.71 5.65 -6.84
CA SER A 15 -4.13 4.83 -7.98
C SER A 15 -3.06 3.78 -8.26
N VAL A 16 -3.44 2.52 -8.42
CA VAL A 16 -2.51 1.39 -8.63
C VAL A 16 -2.89 0.64 -9.91
N ALA A 17 -1.89 0.34 -10.75
CA ALA A 17 -2.09 -0.52 -11.91
C ALA A 17 -2.24 -1.99 -11.45
N VAL A 18 -3.28 -2.68 -11.95
CA VAL A 18 -3.60 -4.07 -11.58
C VAL A 18 -3.43 -5.05 -12.75
N ARG A 19 -3.80 -4.63 -13.97
CA ARG A 19 -3.76 -5.50 -15.16
C ARG A 19 -2.33 -5.92 -15.50
N GLU A 20 -2.14 -7.19 -15.86
CA GLU A 20 -0.85 -7.77 -16.28
C GLU A 20 0.25 -7.71 -15.21
N ARG A 21 -0.14 -7.68 -13.93
CA ARG A 21 0.78 -7.64 -12.82
C ARG A 21 0.59 -8.80 -11.85
N PRO A 22 1.68 -9.35 -11.28
CA PRO A 22 1.58 -10.26 -10.15
C PRO A 22 0.85 -9.58 -8.99
N TRP A 23 -0.02 -10.32 -8.31
CA TRP A 23 -0.83 -9.79 -7.20
C TRP A 23 0.03 -9.15 -6.10
N GLY A 24 1.12 -9.83 -5.69
CA GLY A 24 2.05 -9.27 -4.70
C GLY A 24 2.66 -7.92 -5.10
N ALA A 25 2.84 -7.66 -6.40
CA ALA A 25 3.34 -6.37 -6.88
C ALA A 25 2.27 -5.27 -6.84
N VAL A 26 1.00 -5.62 -6.99
CA VAL A 26 -0.14 -4.71 -6.80
C VAL A 26 -0.26 -4.33 -5.33
N VAL A 27 -0.25 -5.32 -4.45
CA VAL A 27 -0.30 -5.11 -2.99
C VAL A 27 0.89 -4.28 -2.51
N ALA A 28 2.11 -4.57 -2.99
CA ALA A 28 3.29 -3.78 -2.65
C ALA A 28 3.12 -2.30 -3.02
N ASP A 29 2.54 -1.99 -4.17
CA ASP A 29 2.27 -0.60 -4.55
C ASP A 29 1.17 0.05 -3.69
N MET A 30 0.15 -0.70 -3.27
CA MET A 30 -0.87 -0.21 -2.32
C MET A 30 -0.25 0.14 -0.97
N VAL A 31 0.53 -0.79 -0.39
CA VAL A 31 1.23 -0.61 0.89
C VAL A 31 2.15 0.60 0.84
N GLU A 32 3.03 0.67 -0.16
CA GLU A 32 3.96 1.80 -0.29
C GLU A 32 3.26 3.13 -0.59
N GLY A 33 2.06 3.10 -1.18
CA GLY A 33 1.20 4.27 -1.27
C GLY A 33 0.82 4.82 0.11
N VAL A 34 0.37 3.95 1.03
CA VAL A 34 0.01 4.34 2.39
C VAL A 34 1.23 4.88 3.15
N ILE A 35 2.38 4.22 3.06
CA ILE A 35 3.61 4.67 3.74
C ILE A 35 4.02 6.08 3.31
N VAL A 36 4.09 6.34 2.00
CA VAL A 36 4.53 7.63 1.45
C VAL A 36 3.54 8.75 1.74
N THR A 37 2.23 8.47 1.62
CA THR A 37 1.19 9.49 1.82
C THR A 37 1.05 9.92 3.27
N ASN A 38 1.40 9.05 4.21
CA ASN A 38 1.44 9.32 5.66
C ASN A 38 2.85 9.73 6.15
N GLU A 39 3.80 9.94 5.24
CA GLU A 39 5.16 10.40 5.55
C GLU A 39 5.88 9.54 6.60
N LEU A 40 5.59 8.23 6.59
CA LEU A 40 6.20 7.28 7.51
C LEU A 40 7.63 6.97 7.06
N SER A 41 8.55 6.93 8.03
CA SER A 41 9.96 6.64 7.79
C SER A 41 10.57 5.80 8.92
N GLY A 42 11.74 5.22 8.65
CA GLY A 42 12.46 4.36 9.60
C GLY A 42 11.60 3.23 10.16
N SER A 43 11.75 2.96 11.45
CA SER A 43 11.05 1.87 12.13
C SER A 43 9.52 1.96 12.04
N ARG A 44 8.97 3.18 11.99
CA ARG A 44 7.51 3.37 11.85
C ARG A 44 7.01 2.87 10.50
N ALA A 45 7.78 3.11 9.43
CA ALA A 45 7.44 2.59 8.11
C ALA A 45 7.51 1.05 8.08
N ASP A 46 8.52 0.46 8.70
CA ASP A 46 8.71 -1.00 8.69
C ASP A 46 7.63 -1.72 9.50
N ILE A 47 7.24 -1.18 10.65
CA ILE A 47 6.12 -1.68 11.44
C ILE A 47 4.82 -1.59 10.64
N ALA A 48 4.56 -0.46 9.99
CA ALA A 48 3.34 -0.27 9.18
C ALA A 48 3.29 -1.22 7.98
N ARG A 49 4.40 -1.41 7.25
CA ARG A 49 4.51 -2.41 6.18
C ARG A 49 4.15 -3.80 6.68
N SER A 50 4.76 -4.19 7.80
CA SER A 50 4.56 -5.53 8.39
C SER A 50 3.13 -5.73 8.90
N ALA A 51 2.49 -4.67 9.40
CA ALA A 51 1.09 -4.72 9.84
C ALA A 51 0.13 -4.82 8.63
N LEU A 52 0.34 -4.02 7.59
CA LEU A 52 -0.51 -4.01 6.40
C LEU A 52 -0.44 -5.33 5.62
N TRP A 53 0.76 -5.90 5.45
CA TRP A 53 0.92 -7.21 4.81
C TRP A 53 0.21 -8.32 5.59
N ARG A 54 0.38 -8.37 6.92
CA ARG A 54 -0.34 -9.36 7.76
C ARG A 54 -1.85 -9.21 7.70
N ALA A 55 -2.36 -7.99 7.55
CA ALA A 55 -3.80 -7.76 7.44
C ALA A 55 -4.37 -8.39 6.16
N ILE A 56 -3.61 -8.35 5.06
CA ILE A 56 -4.00 -8.92 3.76
C ILE A 56 -3.94 -10.44 3.81
N ASP A 57 -2.86 -11.02 4.36
CA ASP A 57 -2.72 -12.47 4.49
C ASP A 57 -3.85 -13.09 5.33
N ASN A 58 -4.30 -12.38 6.38
CA ASN A 58 -5.42 -12.82 7.22
C ASN A 58 -6.77 -12.80 6.49
N GLU A 59 -6.94 -11.89 5.52
CA GLU A 59 -8.17 -11.77 4.73
C GLU A 59 -8.23 -12.86 3.64
N GLU A 60 -7.09 -13.25 3.06
CA GLU A 60 -6.98 -14.35 2.10
C GLU A 60 -7.26 -15.73 2.75
N LEU A 61 -6.93 -15.90 4.03
CA LEU A 61 -7.29 -17.10 4.80
C LEU A 61 -8.79 -17.16 5.18
N ALA A 62 -9.50 -16.03 5.14
CA ALA A 62 -10.91 -15.93 5.52
C ALA A 62 -11.88 -16.02 4.32
N ALA A 63 -11.37 -16.02 3.09
CA ALA A 63 -12.12 -16.08 1.83
C ALA A 63 -12.12 -17.50 1.22
#